data_AF-A0A7W1S8T4-F1
#
_entry.id   AF-A0A7W1S8T4-F1
#
_cell.length_a   1.000
_cell.length_b   1.000
_cell.length_c   1.000
_cell.angle_alpha   90.00
_cell.angle_beta   90.00
_cell.angle_gamma   90.00
#
_symmetry.space_group_name_H-M   'P 1'
#
loop_
_entity.id
_entity.type
_entity.pdbx_description
1 polymer ?
#
loop_
_entity_poly.entity_id
_entity_poly.type
_entity_poly.pdbx_seq_one_letter_code
_entity_poly.pdbx_strand_id
1 'polypeptide(L)'
;MKKPEESPYLSAHQAYLEKNGNILQAAYQWRMAFFICAAILLVVSGGLVTVSLQHKAVPFLVEFNEHSEVVRVSRAEEMTQPNVKHIKSALNNWMKGARTVYGDRRAQEHMIDVTFAMTLPDSSASQMLGGYQTENNPYARSQKEAVDVSVNEVMFISGNTWRIEWTETTKQLSGRV
;
A
#
# COMPACT_ATOMS: atom_id res chain seq x y z
N MET A 1 54.26 -61.75 -30.18
CA MET A 1 53.15 -61.42 -31.10
C MET A 1 53.54 -60.15 -31.85
N LYS A 2 53.71 -60.23 -33.18
CA LYS A 2 54.14 -59.10 -34.03
C LYS A 2 52.95 -58.14 -34.15
N LYS A 3 53.13 -56.86 -33.77
CA LYS A 3 52.10 -55.81 -33.90
C LYS A 3 51.70 -55.75 -35.38
N PRO A 4 50.41 -55.82 -35.74
CA PRO A 4 50.00 -55.76 -37.15
C PRO A 4 50.53 -54.47 -37.78
N GLU A 5 51.10 -54.57 -38.99
CA GLU A 5 51.63 -53.40 -39.70
C GLU A 5 50.49 -52.42 -39.97
N GLU A 6 50.58 -51.25 -39.34
CA GLU A 6 49.54 -50.23 -39.37
C GLU A 6 49.52 -49.60 -40.77
N SER A 7 48.36 -49.63 -41.45
CA SER A 7 48.23 -49.10 -42.80
C SER A 7 48.71 -47.64 -42.85
N PRO A 8 49.54 -47.23 -43.83
CA PRO A 8 50.01 -45.85 -43.97
C PRO A 8 48.87 -44.83 -43.96
N TYR A 9 47.71 -45.21 -44.48
CA TYR A 9 46.49 -44.41 -44.44
C TYR A 9 46.01 -44.12 -43.00
N LEU A 10 46.06 -45.12 -42.11
CA LEU A 10 45.65 -44.97 -40.71
C LEU A 10 46.62 -44.06 -39.95
N SER A 11 47.92 -44.17 -40.22
CA SER A 11 48.94 -43.30 -39.59
C SER A 11 48.77 -41.82 -39.98
N ALA A 12 48.48 -41.55 -41.26
CA ALA A 12 48.23 -40.18 -41.74
C ALA A 12 46.93 -39.60 -41.17
N HIS A 13 45.89 -40.44 -41.02
CA HIS A 13 44.63 -40.03 -40.40
C HIS A 13 44.82 -39.73 -38.90
N GLN A 14 45.57 -40.54 -38.16
CA GLN A 14 45.89 -40.29 -36.76
C GLN A 14 46.68 -38.99 -36.58
N ALA A 15 47.73 -38.75 -37.37
CA ALA A 15 48.50 -37.50 -37.31
C ALA A 15 47.64 -36.25 -37.62
N TYR A 16 46.67 -36.37 -38.54
CA TYR A 16 45.70 -35.30 -38.80
C TYR A 16 44.76 -35.06 -37.62
N LEU A 17 44.26 -36.13 -36.99
CA LEU A 17 43.39 -36.05 -35.82
C LEU A 17 44.13 -35.49 -34.60
N GLU A 18 45.38 -35.87 -34.36
CA GLU A 18 46.18 -35.34 -33.26
C GLU A 18 46.41 -33.83 -33.42
N LYS A 19 46.67 -33.36 -34.65
CA LYS A 19 46.86 -31.93 -34.94
C LYS A 19 45.58 -31.13 -34.77
N ASN A 20 44.45 -31.62 -35.28
CA ASN A 20 43.19 -30.86 -35.33
C ASN A 20 42.26 -31.12 -34.13
N GLY A 21 42.45 -32.22 -33.41
CA GLY A 21 41.62 -32.65 -32.28
C GLY A 21 41.63 -31.62 -31.15
N ASN A 22 42.79 -31.05 -30.84
CA ASN A 22 42.92 -30.00 -29.83
C ASN A 22 42.13 -28.72 -30.18
N ILE A 23 42.10 -28.34 -31.46
CA ILE A 23 41.38 -27.15 -31.94
C ILE A 23 39.87 -27.36 -31.84
N LEU A 24 39.40 -28.55 -32.23
CA LEU A 24 37.99 -28.95 -32.13
C LEU A 24 37.53 -29.03 -30.67
N GLN A 25 38.34 -29.61 -29.79
CA GLN A 25 38.05 -29.72 -28.36
C GLN A 25 38.05 -28.34 -27.68
N ALA A 26 39.01 -27.47 -27.99
CA ALA A 26 39.04 -26.11 -27.50
C ALA A 26 37.79 -25.32 -27.96
N ALA A 27 37.41 -25.43 -29.23
CA ALA A 27 36.20 -24.77 -29.74
C ALA A 27 34.93 -25.25 -29.05
N TYR A 28 34.84 -26.54 -28.70
CA TYR A 28 33.73 -27.08 -27.92
C TYR A 28 33.71 -26.54 -26.48
N GLN A 29 34.87 -26.53 -25.81
CA GLN A 29 35.01 -25.99 -24.45
C GLN A 29 34.65 -24.50 -24.38
N TRP A 30 35.08 -23.70 -25.35
CA TRP A 30 34.74 -22.28 -25.42
C TRP A 30 33.24 -22.03 -25.64
N ARG A 31 32.59 -22.82 -26.49
CA ARG A 31 31.12 -22.74 -26.67
C ARG A 31 30.40 -23.07 -25.38
N MET A 32 30.83 -24.14 -24.68
CA MET A 32 30.24 -24.53 -23.41
C MET A 32 30.43 -23.46 -22.33
N ALA A 33 31.63 -22.90 -22.21
CA ALA A 33 31.92 -21.80 -21.29
C ALA A 33 31.05 -20.57 -21.58
N PHE A 34 30.87 -20.21 -22.85
CA PHE A 34 29.99 -19.12 -23.26
C PHE A 34 28.54 -19.34 -22.81
N PHE A 35 27.97 -20.52 -23.05
CA PHE A 35 26.59 -20.82 -22.66
C PHE A 35 26.41 -20.83 -21.14
N ILE A 36 27.38 -21.34 -20.38
CA ILE A 36 27.35 -21.30 -18.91
C ILE A 36 27.38 -19.85 -18.42
N CYS A 37 28.30 -19.03 -18.92
CA CYS A 37 28.37 -17.62 -18.56
C CYS A 37 27.09 -16.85 -18.94
N ALA A 38 26.53 -17.12 -20.12
CA ALA A 38 25.28 -16.50 -20.57
C ALA A 38 24.10 -16.89 -19.67
N ALA A 39 24.01 -18.16 -19.26
CA ALA A 39 22.96 -18.62 -18.34
C ALA A 39 23.07 -17.95 -16.96
N ILE A 40 24.29 -17.84 -16.41
CA ILE A 40 24.53 -17.14 -15.14
C ILE A 40 24.13 -15.67 -15.26
N LEU A 41 24.51 -15.00 -16.36
CA LEU A 41 24.18 -13.60 -16.58
C LEU A 41 22.66 -13.39 -16.61
N LEU A 42 21.90 -14.27 -17.29
CA LEU A 42 20.44 -14.21 -17.34
C LEU A 42 19.80 -14.39 -15.95
N VAL A 43 20.31 -15.32 -15.14
CA VAL A 43 19.81 -15.53 -13.78
C VAL A 43 20.06 -14.31 -12.90
N VAL A 44 21.26 -13.74 -12.97
CA VAL A 44 21.63 -12.55 -12.19
C VAL A 44 20.83 -11.33 -12.62
N SER A 45 20.72 -11.07 -13.93
CA SER A 45 19.94 -9.95 -14.43
C SER A 45 18.46 -10.09 -14.10
N GLY A 46 17.91 -11.30 -14.23
CA GLY A 46 16.53 -11.59 -13.84
C GLY A 46 16.28 -11.36 -12.35
N GLY A 47 17.16 -11.85 -11.49
CA GLY A 47 17.10 -11.60 -10.05
C GLY A 47 17.20 -10.13 -9.68
N LEU A 48 18.05 -9.35 -10.38
CA LEU A 48 18.17 -7.93 -10.13
C LEU A 48 16.90 -7.16 -10.51
N VAL A 49 16.27 -7.53 -11.63
CA VAL A 49 15.00 -6.93 -12.06
C VAL A 49 13.89 -7.22 -11.05
N THR A 50 13.78 -8.47 -10.57
CA THR A 50 12.75 -8.83 -9.58
C THR A 50 12.94 -8.12 -8.25
N VAL A 51 14.18 -7.92 -7.79
CA VAL A 51 14.47 -7.12 -6.59
C VAL A 51 14.18 -5.64 -6.81
N SER A 52 14.52 -5.10 -7.99
CA SER A 52 14.31 -3.68 -8.30
C SER A 52 12.83 -3.30 -8.41
N LEU A 53 11.97 -4.26 -8.78
CA LEU A 53 10.52 -4.09 -8.80
C LEU A 53 9.88 -4.07 -7.40
N GLN A 54 10.59 -4.48 -6.35
CA GLN A 54 10.09 -4.42 -4.98
C GLN A 54 10.26 -3.00 -4.43
N HIS A 55 9.23 -2.17 -4.58
CA HIS A 55 9.22 -0.82 -4.04
C HIS A 55 9.05 -0.85 -2.50
N LYS A 56 10.15 -0.69 -1.75
CA LYS A 56 10.12 -0.50 -0.29
C LYS A 56 10.20 0.99 0.05
N ALA A 57 9.06 1.67 0.01
CA ALA A 57 8.96 3.00 0.63
C ALA A 57 8.64 2.82 2.12
N VAL A 58 9.50 3.36 2.98
CA VAL A 58 9.22 3.47 4.42
C VAL A 58 8.64 4.86 4.65
N PRO A 59 7.34 5.01 4.94
CA PRO A 59 6.76 6.32 5.23
C PRO A 59 7.29 6.81 6.58
N PHE A 60 7.55 8.12 6.68
CA PHE A 60 7.88 8.78 7.94
C PHE A 60 6.66 9.58 8.41
N LEU A 61 6.27 9.37 9.67
CA LEU A 61 5.25 10.17 10.33
C LEU A 61 5.95 11.32 11.07
N VAL A 62 5.52 12.55 10.78
CA VAL A 62 5.96 13.76 11.48
C VAL A 62 4.78 14.28 12.28
N GLU A 63 4.90 14.28 13.61
CA GLU A 63 3.91 14.86 14.51
C GLU A 63 4.26 16.34 14.75
N PHE A 64 3.32 17.24 14.48
CA PHE A 64 3.43 18.68 14.71
C PHE A 64 2.65 19.10 15.96
N ASN A 65 3.12 20.10 16.71
CA ASN A 65 2.33 20.75 17.76
C ASN A 65 1.40 21.83 17.18
N GLU A 66 0.56 22.42 18.04
CA GLU A 66 -0.32 23.54 17.67
C GLU A 66 0.42 24.78 17.14
N HIS A 67 1.74 24.89 17.38
CA HIS A 67 2.60 25.97 16.90
C HIS A 67 3.37 25.60 15.62
N SER A 68 2.98 24.51 14.94
CA SER A 68 3.64 23.98 13.72
C SER A 68 5.11 23.55 13.90
N GLU A 69 5.54 23.30 15.14
CA GLU A 69 6.89 22.79 15.41
C GLU A 69 6.91 21.26 15.37
N VAL A 70 8.01 20.70 14.89
CA VAL A 70 8.20 19.25 14.80
C VAL A 70 8.50 18.70 16.20
N VAL A 71 7.56 17.94 16.76
CA VAL A 71 7.71 17.36 18.11
C VAL A 71 8.30 15.95 18.04
N ARG A 72 7.95 15.18 17.00
CA ARG A 72 8.35 13.77 16.91
C ARG A 72 8.39 13.29 15.46
N VAL A 73 9.49 12.62 15.09
CA VAL A 73 9.63 11.90 13.81
C VAL A 73 9.70 10.42 14.11
N SER A 74 8.76 9.64 13.56
CA SER A 74 8.73 8.18 13.74
C SER A 74 8.70 7.50 12.37
N ARG A 75 9.39 6.37 12.25
CA ARG A 75 9.16 5.44 11.14
C ARG A 75 7.74 4.89 11.27
N ALA A 76 6.98 4.89 10.19
CA ALA A 76 5.74 4.14 10.14
C ALA A 76 6.11 2.65 10.03
N GLU A 77 6.28 1.99 11.18
CA GLU A 77 6.39 0.54 11.22
C GLU A 77 5.08 -0.09 10.70
N GLU A 78 5.22 -1.24 10.03
CA GLU A 78 4.13 -2.02 9.44
C GLU A 78 2.92 -2.11 10.36
N MET A 79 1.72 -2.07 9.75
CA MET A 79 0.37 -2.06 10.33
C MET A 79 0.28 -2.70 11.71
N THR A 80 0.73 -1.96 12.72
CA THR A 80 0.59 -2.32 14.13
C THR A 80 -0.87 -2.11 14.47
N GLN A 81 -1.42 -2.96 15.34
CA GLN A 81 -2.80 -2.81 15.82
C GLN A 81 -3.08 -1.35 16.15
N PRO A 82 -4.22 -0.79 15.70
CA PRO A 82 -4.51 0.62 15.85
C PRO A 82 -4.44 1.02 17.32
N ASN A 83 -3.54 1.96 17.63
CA ASN A 83 -3.42 2.52 18.96
C ASN A 83 -4.76 3.18 19.36
N VAL A 84 -5.09 3.17 20.65
CA VAL A 84 -6.23 3.89 21.25
C VAL A 84 -6.37 5.31 20.70
N LYS A 85 -5.26 6.03 20.49
CA LYS A 85 -5.29 7.38 19.90
C LYS A 85 -5.86 7.40 18.48
N HIS A 86 -5.50 6.42 17.64
CA HIS A 86 -6.02 6.31 16.27
C HIS A 86 -7.51 6.00 16.27
N ILE A 87 -7.96 5.11 17.16
CA ILE A 87 -9.38 4.79 17.32
C ILE A 87 -10.17 6.03 17.74
N LYS A 88 -9.68 6.78 18.75
CA LYS A 88 -10.31 8.04 19.18
C LYS A 88 -10.40 9.07 18.04
N SER A 89 -9.33 9.22 17.26
CA SER A 89 -9.31 10.13 16.11
C SER A 89 -10.30 9.70 15.01
N ALA A 90 -10.35 8.40 14.70
CA ALA A 90 -11.27 7.87 13.71
C ALA A 90 -12.73 8.06 14.14
N LEU A 91 -13.06 7.77 15.41
CA LEU A 91 -14.39 7.99 15.97
C LEU A 91 -14.79 9.47 15.98
N ASN A 92 -13.86 10.38 16.28
CA ASN A 92 -14.09 11.82 16.21
C ASN A 92 -14.45 12.25 14.78
N ASN A 93 -13.65 11.82 13.79
CA ASN A 93 -13.89 12.14 12.38
C ASN A 93 -15.19 11.54 11.87
N TRP A 94 -15.50 10.29 12.24
CA TRP A 94 -16.75 9.63 11.89
C TRP A 94 -17.96 10.38 12.46
N MET A 95 -17.91 10.77 13.74
CA MET A 95 -18.99 11.50 14.40
C MET A 95 -19.24 12.86 13.73
N LYS A 96 -18.15 13.59 13.41
CA LYS A 96 -18.24 14.84 12.65
C LYS A 96 -18.87 14.61 11.29
N GLY A 97 -18.38 13.64 10.53
CA GLY A 97 -18.88 13.41 9.18
C GLY A 97 -20.33 12.90 9.12
N ALA A 98 -20.77 12.17 10.14
CA ALA A 98 -22.14 11.68 10.24
C ALA A 98 -23.17 12.80 10.46
N ARG A 99 -22.80 13.92 11.09
CA ARG A 99 -23.76 14.94 11.54
C ARG A 99 -23.51 16.37 11.06
N THR A 100 -22.32 16.67 10.58
CA THR A 100 -21.99 18.00 10.06
C THR A 100 -22.77 18.28 8.78
N VAL A 101 -23.28 19.50 8.68
CA VAL A 101 -23.98 19.99 7.49
C VAL A 101 -23.23 21.19 6.93
N TYR A 102 -22.60 21.00 5.78
CA TYR A 102 -21.93 22.03 5.01
C TYR A 102 -22.89 22.70 4.02
N GLY A 103 -22.68 24.00 3.80
CA GLY A 103 -23.35 24.74 2.73
C GLY A 103 -22.85 24.38 1.32
N ASP A 104 -21.61 23.92 1.19
CA ASP A 104 -21.04 23.47 -0.08
C ASP A 104 -21.38 22.00 -0.35
N ARG A 105 -21.98 21.74 -1.51
CA ARG A 105 -22.35 20.40 -1.97
C ARG A 105 -21.15 19.46 -2.07
N ARG A 106 -20.00 19.92 -2.60
CA ARG A 106 -18.82 19.06 -2.78
C ARG A 106 -18.19 18.68 -1.45
N ALA A 107 -18.12 19.63 -0.52
CA ALA A 107 -17.64 19.37 0.82
C ALA A 107 -18.55 18.36 1.55
N GLN A 108 -19.87 18.52 1.41
CA GLN A 108 -20.85 17.59 1.98
C GLN A 108 -20.73 16.18 1.38
N GLU A 109 -20.63 16.06 0.06
CA GLU A 109 -20.49 14.79 -0.66
C GLU A 109 -19.23 14.04 -0.20
N HIS A 110 -18.08 14.72 -0.19
CA HIS A 110 -16.82 14.16 0.31
C HIS A 110 -16.94 13.68 1.77
N MET A 111 -17.61 14.45 2.63
CA MET A 111 -17.76 14.09 4.03
C MET A 111 -18.64 12.85 4.22
N ILE A 112 -19.72 12.74 3.45
CA ILE A 112 -20.59 11.57 3.44
C ILE A 112 -19.80 10.34 2.99
N ASP A 113 -19.07 10.44 1.88
CA ASP A 113 -18.26 9.35 1.33
C ASP A 113 -17.24 8.83 2.34
N VAL A 114 -16.51 9.74 3.00
CA VAL A 114 -15.53 9.38 4.04
C VAL A 114 -16.20 8.69 5.23
N THR A 115 -17.38 9.16 5.66
CA THR A 115 -18.12 8.58 6.79
C THR A 115 -18.61 7.17 6.46
N PHE A 116 -19.15 6.96 5.26
CA PHE A 116 -19.56 5.63 4.82
C PHE A 116 -18.37 4.70 4.59
N ALA A 117 -17.23 5.20 4.10
CA ALA A 117 -16.00 4.41 3.98
C ALA A 117 -15.44 3.95 5.34
N MET A 118 -15.66 4.73 6.41
CA MET A 118 -15.32 4.36 7.78
C MET A 118 -16.34 3.42 8.44
N THR A 119 -17.48 3.17 7.78
CA THR A 119 -18.56 2.31 8.27
C THR A 119 -18.52 0.98 7.53
N LEU A 120 -18.67 -0.13 8.25
CA LEU A 120 -18.66 -1.45 7.61
C LEU A 120 -19.85 -1.56 6.62
N PRO A 121 -19.62 -1.91 5.33
CA PRO A 121 -20.69 -2.10 4.36
C PRO A 121 -21.69 -3.17 4.82
N ASP A 122 -22.96 -2.99 4.47
CA ASP A 122 -24.08 -3.91 4.79
C ASP A 122 -24.28 -4.21 6.28
N SER A 123 -23.64 -3.46 7.17
CA SER A 123 -23.82 -3.60 8.62
C SER A 123 -25.06 -2.88 9.12
N SER A 124 -25.53 -3.27 10.31
CA SER A 124 -26.60 -2.55 11.02
C SER A 124 -26.27 -1.07 11.23
N ALA A 125 -24.99 -0.73 11.45
CA ALA A 125 -24.53 0.64 11.57
C ALA A 125 -24.70 1.43 10.27
N SER A 126 -24.37 0.83 9.12
CA SER A 126 -24.57 1.47 7.80
C SER A 126 -26.05 1.72 7.52
N GLN A 127 -26.93 0.79 7.92
CA GLN A 127 -28.38 0.96 7.76
C GLN A 127 -28.92 2.07 8.67
N MET A 128 -28.49 2.12 9.93
CA MET A 128 -28.88 3.19 10.85
C MET A 128 -28.38 4.57 10.39
N LEU A 129 -27.14 4.65 9.91
CA LEU A 129 -26.58 5.89 9.37
C LEU A 129 -27.34 6.33 8.11
N GLY A 130 -27.63 5.40 7.19
CA GLY A 130 -28.42 5.69 5.99
C GLY A 130 -29.86 6.14 6.32
N GLY A 131 -30.50 5.51 7.31
CA GLY A 131 -31.81 5.93 7.82
C GLY A 131 -31.78 7.34 8.38
N TYR A 132 -30.81 7.63 9.26
CA TYR A 132 -30.61 8.97 9.82
C TYR A 132 -30.38 10.04 8.73
N GLN A 133 -29.54 9.76 7.73
CA GLN A 133 -29.27 10.68 6.62
C GLN A 133 -30.48 10.86 5.70
N THR A 134 -31.36 9.88 5.60
CA THR A 134 -32.61 9.99 4.83
C THR A 134 -33.61 10.92 5.54
N GLU A 135 -33.77 10.74 6.85
CA GLU A 135 -34.64 11.58 7.69
C GLU A 135 -34.10 13.02 7.83
N ASN A 136 -32.78 13.15 8.01
CA ASN A 136 -32.09 14.42 8.24
C ASN A 136 -31.23 14.81 7.03
N ASN A 137 -31.83 14.79 5.84
CA ASN A 137 -31.11 15.00 4.59
C ASN A 137 -30.23 16.26 4.63
N PRO A 138 -28.88 16.11 4.58
CA PRO A 138 -27.96 17.23 4.75
C PRO A 138 -28.05 18.23 3.59
N TYR A 139 -28.41 17.78 2.39
CA TYR A 139 -28.59 18.65 1.23
C TYR A 139 -29.87 19.50 1.31
N ALA A 140 -30.89 19.01 2.00
CA ALA A 140 -32.10 19.79 2.26
C ALA A 140 -31.88 20.75 3.44
N ARG A 141 -31.15 20.31 4.47
CA ARG A 141 -30.83 21.14 5.65
C ARG A 141 -29.89 22.29 5.33
N SER A 142 -28.89 22.07 4.47
CA SER A 142 -27.93 23.10 4.06
C SER A 142 -28.58 24.33 3.40
N GLN A 143 -29.81 24.22 2.91
CA GLN A 143 -30.61 25.35 2.39
C GLN A 143 -31.17 26.27 3.49
N LYS A 144 -31.17 25.82 4.75
CA LYS A 144 -31.77 26.53 5.90
C LYS A 144 -30.76 26.81 7.00
N GLU A 145 -29.80 25.92 7.19
CA GLU A 145 -28.86 25.97 8.30
C GLU A 145 -27.59 25.17 7.98
N ALA A 146 -26.48 25.59 8.58
CA ALA A 146 -25.26 24.81 8.69
C ALA A 146 -25.16 24.25 10.11
N VAL A 147 -24.65 23.03 10.25
CA VAL A 147 -24.48 22.39 11.56
C VAL A 147 -23.01 22.06 11.73
N ASP A 148 -22.40 22.62 12.76
CA ASP A 148 -21.03 22.32 13.14
C ASP A 148 -21.01 21.39 14.35
N VAL A 149 -20.16 20.38 14.32
CA VAL A 149 -20.11 19.31 15.33
C VAL A 149 -18.75 19.34 16.02
N SER A 150 -18.76 19.68 17.31
CA SER A 150 -17.58 19.61 18.17
C SER A 150 -17.65 18.37 19.03
N VAL A 151 -16.65 17.48 18.91
CA VAL A 151 -16.53 16.30 19.75
C VAL A 151 -15.80 16.69 21.03
N ASN A 152 -16.48 16.56 22.17
CA ASN A 152 -15.98 16.96 23.48
C ASN A 152 -15.09 15.86 24.06
N GLU A 153 -15.58 14.62 24.06
CA GLU A 153 -14.86 13.50 24.64
C GLU A 153 -15.16 12.19 23.92
N VAL A 154 -14.12 11.34 23.79
CA VAL A 154 -14.24 9.95 23.34
C VAL A 154 -13.68 9.04 24.43
N MET A 155 -14.58 8.31 25.09
CA MET A 155 -14.28 7.46 26.26
C MET A 155 -14.40 5.98 25.90
N PHE A 156 -13.44 5.19 26.37
CA PHE A 156 -13.49 3.73 26.26
C PHE A 156 -14.39 3.15 27.35
N ILE A 157 -15.32 2.26 26.98
CA ILE A 157 -16.16 1.54 27.95
C ILE A 157 -15.59 0.15 28.21
N SER A 158 -15.58 -0.72 27.19
CA SER A 158 -15.13 -2.11 27.30
C SER A 158 -15.02 -2.78 25.94
N GLY A 159 -14.07 -3.68 25.75
CA GLY A 159 -13.93 -4.44 24.50
C GLY A 159 -13.76 -3.54 23.29
N ASN A 160 -14.79 -3.45 22.44
CA ASN A 160 -14.84 -2.56 21.26
C ASN A 160 -15.90 -1.44 21.41
N THR A 161 -16.37 -1.18 22.63
CA THR A 161 -17.42 -0.21 22.90
C THR A 161 -16.84 1.11 23.38
N TRP A 162 -17.27 2.19 22.71
CA TRP A 162 -16.84 3.55 22.97
C TRP A 162 -18.05 4.45 23.16
N ARG A 163 -17.90 5.47 24.01
CA ARG A 163 -18.85 6.57 24.16
C ARG A 163 -18.26 7.82 23.57
N ILE A 164 -19.09 8.56 22.83
CA ILE A 164 -18.74 9.84 22.25
C ILE A 164 -19.70 10.87 22.82
N GLU A 165 -19.15 11.97 23.32
CA GLU A 165 -19.90 13.14 23.72
C GLU A 165 -19.56 14.29 22.77
N TRP A 166 -20.60 14.96 22.25
CA TRP A 166 -20.43 16.03 21.27
C TRP A 166 -21.45 17.15 21.51
N THR A 167 -21.15 18.30 20.94
CA THR A 167 -22.01 19.48 20.93
C THR A 167 -22.24 19.90 19.49
N GLU A 168 -23.50 20.14 19.14
CA GLU A 168 -23.91 20.63 17.82
C GLU A 168 -24.23 22.11 17.91
N THR A 169 -23.60 22.89 17.04
CA THR A 169 -23.86 24.31 16.90
C THR A 169 -24.53 24.56 15.56
N THR A 170 -25.82 24.85 15.59
CA THR A 170 -26.60 25.16 14.40
C THR A 170 -26.48 26.64 14.08
N LYS A 171 -26.12 26.96 12.84
CA LYS A 171 -25.99 28.33 12.33
C LYS A 171 -26.98 28.54 11.22
N GLN A 172 -27.87 29.51 11.36
CA GLN A 172 -28.78 29.89 10.29
C GLN A 172 -28.00 30.59 9.16
N LEU A 173 -28.52 30.60 7.93
CA LEU A 173 -27.90 31.40 6.84
C LEU A 173 -27.81 32.90 7.16
N SER A 174 -28.63 33.39 8.09
CA SER A 174 -28.57 34.77 8.60
C SER A 174 -27.34 35.04 9.47
N GLY A 175 -26.53 34.03 9.79
CA GLY A 175 -25.35 34.14 10.65
C GLY A 175 -25.66 34.09 12.14
N ARG A 176 -26.92 33.88 12.55
CA ARG A 176 -27.30 33.68 13.95
C ARG A 176 -27.04 32.23 14.36
N VAL A 177 -26.48 32.09 15.56
CA VAL A 177 -26.27 30.83 16.29
C VAL A 177 -27.43 30.65 17.27
#